data_AF-F4X1K9-F1
#
_entry.id   AF-F4X1K9-F1
#
_cell.length_a   1.000
_cell.length_b   1.000
_cell.length_c   1.000
_cell.angle_alpha   90.00
_cell.angle_beta   90.00
_cell.angle_gamma   90.00
#
_symmetry.space_group_name_H-M   'P 1'
#
loop_
_entity.id
_entity.type
_entity.pdbx_description
1 polymer ?
#
loop_
_entity_poly.entity_id
_entity_poly.type
_entity_poly.pdbx_seq_one_letter_code
_entity_poly.pdbx_strand_id
1 'polypeptide(L)'
;MAQDLSQNLIPTRYRSVMFDRMEIALHDEYGSKEYWRARRSMRYNSELYDIAEDYRKTFLNSTNKNDNTERPADWTKEKNRRNARGGPYLAVHLRRRDFIVAHKASVPTIMNTALQLQKRMAKLGLTLLFIATDAEQYEFEELKLYLPQYKVMKYVPSDYVINKFKDGGVAIIDQIICSYARCIHNRCTILQHVHIIDSFSRYNEKILKHKIVKQQRLHESRTARVLTH
;
A
#
# COMPACT_ATOMS: atom_id res chain seq x y z
N MET A 1 11.84 -14.26 -22.08
CA MET A 1 10.87 -14.56 -21.00
C MET A 1 9.44 -14.74 -21.50
N ALA A 2 8.76 -13.74 -22.09
CA ALA A 2 7.37 -13.94 -22.55
C ALA A 2 7.23 -14.96 -23.70
N GLN A 3 8.21 -15.01 -24.63
CA GLN A 3 8.25 -15.98 -25.73
C GLN A 3 8.38 -17.43 -25.23
N ASP A 4 9.22 -17.66 -24.22
CA ASP A 4 9.47 -18.99 -23.64
C ASP A 4 8.22 -19.53 -22.95
N LEU A 5 7.43 -18.66 -22.30
CA LEU A 5 6.17 -19.08 -21.68
C LEU A 5 5.13 -19.46 -22.74
N SER A 6 5.01 -18.68 -23.83
CA SER A 6 4.04 -18.94 -24.90
C SER A 6 4.28 -20.28 -25.60
N GLN A 7 5.54 -20.68 -25.78
CA GLN A 7 5.90 -21.97 -26.36
C GLN A 7 5.52 -23.13 -25.43
N ASN A 8 5.75 -22.98 -24.12
CA ASN A 8 5.45 -24.01 -23.13
C ASN A 8 3.95 -24.18 -22.86
N LEU A 9 3.12 -23.18 -23.16
CA LEU A 9 1.68 -23.25 -22.92
C LEU A 9 0.91 -24.07 -23.95
N ILE A 10 1.52 -24.37 -25.11
CA ILE A 10 0.94 -25.15 -26.21
C ILE A 10 -0.55 -24.78 -26.43
N PRO A 11 -0.83 -23.52 -26.81
CA PRO A 11 -2.20 -22.98 -26.83
C PRO A 11 -3.12 -23.68 -27.83
N THR A 12 -2.56 -24.45 -28.78
CA THR A 12 -3.33 -25.28 -29.71
C THR A 12 -3.87 -26.57 -29.10
N ARG A 13 -3.32 -27.01 -27.96
CA ARG A 13 -3.69 -28.28 -27.28
C ARG A 13 -4.57 -28.05 -26.06
N TYR A 14 -4.25 -27.03 -25.26
CA TYR A 14 -4.97 -26.76 -24.02
C TYR A 14 -5.84 -25.51 -24.17
N ARG A 15 -7.14 -25.67 -23.95
CA ARG A 15 -8.12 -24.56 -24.02
C ARG A 15 -8.09 -23.66 -22.78
N SER A 16 -7.80 -24.23 -21.62
CA SER A 16 -7.77 -23.55 -20.34
C SER A 16 -6.54 -23.99 -19.56
N VAL A 17 -5.78 -23.04 -19.04
CA VAL A 17 -4.58 -23.28 -18.24
C VAL A 17 -4.71 -22.48 -16.95
N MET A 18 -4.50 -23.13 -15.81
CA MET A 18 -4.43 -22.48 -14.50
C MET A 18 -2.97 -22.50 -14.05
N PHE A 19 -2.45 -21.34 -13.68
CA PHE A 19 -1.16 -21.23 -13.03
C PHE A 19 -1.37 -21.17 -11.52
N ASP A 20 -0.79 -22.11 -10.79
CA ASP A 20 -0.69 -22.06 -9.34
C ASP A 20 0.60 -21.33 -8.92
N ARG A 21 0.61 -20.74 -7.72
CA ARG A 21 1.76 -20.02 -7.13
C ARG A 21 2.34 -18.91 -8.02
N MET A 22 1.46 -18.05 -8.56
CA MET A 22 1.84 -16.95 -9.45
C MET A 22 2.70 -15.86 -8.80
N GLU A 23 2.89 -15.86 -7.47
CA GLU A 23 3.85 -15.00 -6.78
C GLU A 23 5.32 -15.30 -7.12
N ILE A 24 5.61 -16.48 -7.68
CA ILE A 24 6.94 -16.84 -8.17
C ILE A 24 7.29 -16.05 -9.44
N ALA A 25 6.27 -15.75 -10.26
CA ALA A 25 6.46 -14.98 -11.48
C ALA A 25 6.81 -13.53 -11.11
N LEU A 26 7.94 -13.06 -11.63
CA LEU A 26 8.36 -11.68 -11.48
C LEU A 26 7.74 -10.81 -12.58
N HIS A 27 7.62 -9.51 -12.30
CA HIS A 27 7.32 -8.54 -13.35
C HIS A 27 8.42 -8.56 -14.41
N ASP A 28 8.02 -8.55 -15.68
CA ASP A 28 8.94 -8.48 -16.81
C ASP A 28 9.77 -7.18 -16.74
N GLU A 29 9.10 -6.03 -16.68
CA GLU A 29 9.72 -4.73 -16.41
C GLU A 29 8.94 -3.95 -15.36
N TYR A 30 9.50 -3.90 -14.15
CA TYR A 30 8.90 -3.14 -13.06
C TYR A 30 8.92 -1.63 -13.34
N GLY A 31 7.76 -0.97 -13.24
CA GLY A 31 7.65 0.48 -13.47
C GLY A 31 7.57 0.90 -14.94
N SER A 32 7.51 -0.05 -15.88
CA SER A 32 7.29 0.18 -17.30
C SER A 32 5.89 0.76 -17.60
N LYS A 33 5.68 1.19 -18.84
CA LYS A 33 4.36 1.66 -19.33
C LYS A 33 3.28 0.60 -19.12
N GLU A 34 3.61 -0.66 -19.37
CA GLU A 34 2.68 -1.78 -19.24
C GLU A 34 2.36 -2.09 -17.79
N TYR A 35 3.36 -2.07 -16.91
CA TYR A 35 3.16 -2.14 -15.47
C TYR A 35 2.18 -1.07 -14.99
N TRP A 36 2.40 0.20 -15.37
CA TRP A 36 1.51 1.30 -14.99
C TRP A 36 0.14 1.25 -15.67
N ARG A 37 0.02 0.65 -16.86
CA ARG A 37 -1.27 0.42 -17.53
C ARG A 37 -2.12 -0.57 -16.74
N ALA A 38 -1.56 -1.73 -16.39
CA ALA A 38 -2.22 -2.71 -15.53
C ALA A 38 -2.56 -2.13 -14.14
N ARG A 39 -1.63 -1.35 -13.54
CA ARG A 39 -1.91 -0.74 -12.23
C ARG A 39 -3.01 0.30 -12.27
N ARG A 40 -3.10 1.13 -13.32
CA ARG A 40 -4.12 2.20 -13.45
C ARG A 40 -5.51 1.66 -13.77
N SER A 41 -5.61 0.50 -14.42
CA SER A 41 -6.89 -0.15 -14.69
C SER A 41 -7.55 -0.71 -13.44
N MET A 42 -6.79 -0.98 -12.37
CA MET A 42 -7.30 -1.41 -11.06
C MET A 42 -7.94 -0.23 -10.31
N ARG A 43 -9.15 0.16 -10.73
CA ARG A 43 -10.00 1.11 -10.01
C ARG A 43 -10.81 0.41 -8.94
N TYR A 44 -10.92 1.04 -7.78
CA TYR A 44 -11.79 0.54 -6.72
C TYR A 44 -13.26 0.71 -7.10
N ASN A 45 -14.12 -0.03 -6.40
CA ASN A 45 -15.56 0.10 -6.50
C ASN A 45 -15.99 1.56 -6.19
N SER A 46 -16.96 2.08 -6.94
CA SER A 46 -17.45 3.46 -6.81
C SER A 46 -17.99 3.77 -5.42
N GLU A 47 -18.70 2.84 -4.80
CA GLU A 47 -19.27 3.01 -3.47
C GLU A 47 -18.19 3.11 -2.39
N LEU A 48 -17.06 2.40 -2.55
CA LEU A 48 -15.90 2.57 -1.66
C LEU A 48 -15.25 3.95 -1.83
N TYR A 49 -15.25 4.50 -3.05
CA TYR A 49 -14.85 5.88 -3.27
C TYR A 49 -15.81 6.87 -2.61
N ASP A 50 -17.11 6.66 -2.73
CA ASP A 50 -18.14 7.54 -2.16
C ASP A 50 -18.04 7.57 -0.62
N ILE A 51 -17.90 6.40 0.02
CA ILE A 51 -17.71 6.29 1.48
C ILE A 51 -16.43 7.02 1.93
N ALA A 52 -15.32 6.83 1.20
CA ALA A 52 -14.07 7.50 1.52
C ALA A 52 -14.16 9.01 1.28
N GLU A 53 -14.86 9.46 0.24
CA GLU A 53 -15.08 10.87 -0.05
C GLU A 53 -15.95 11.54 1.01
N ASP A 54 -17.02 10.89 1.44
CA ASP A 54 -17.86 11.39 2.54
C ASP A 54 -17.06 11.53 3.83
N TYR A 55 -16.26 10.52 4.19
CA TYR A 55 -15.40 10.60 5.37
C TYR A 55 -14.38 11.75 5.27
N ARG A 56 -13.71 11.92 4.12
CA ARG A 56 -12.75 13.01 3.90
C ARG A 56 -13.41 14.38 4.02
N LYS A 57 -14.61 14.54 3.44
CA LYS A 57 -15.37 15.78 3.47
C LYS A 57 -15.79 16.12 4.90
N THR A 58 -16.35 15.15 5.62
CA THR A 58 -16.94 15.33 6.95
C THR A 58 -15.90 15.49 8.05
N PHE A 59 -14.83 14.68 8.03
CA PHE A 59 -13.88 14.62 9.15
C PHE A 59 -12.55 15.29 8.88
N LEU A 60 -12.12 15.35 7.61
CA LEU A 60 -10.75 15.76 7.23
C LEU A 60 -10.70 17.08 6.46
N ASN A 61 -11.86 17.74 6.24
CA ASN A 61 -11.99 18.97 5.46
C ASN A 61 -11.30 18.86 4.08
N SER A 62 -11.48 17.73 3.41
CA SER A 62 -10.78 17.34 2.18
C SER A 62 -11.79 17.03 1.07
N THR A 63 -11.63 17.66 -0.09
CA THR A 63 -12.46 17.43 -1.29
C THR A 63 -11.60 17.47 -2.53
N ASN A 64 -12.00 16.75 -3.59
CA ASN A 64 -11.16 16.63 -4.80
C ASN A 64 -10.82 17.98 -5.44
N LYS A 65 -11.79 18.90 -5.43
CA LYS A 65 -11.64 20.25 -5.97
C LYS A 65 -10.66 21.09 -5.16
N ASN A 66 -10.79 21.12 -3.82
CA ASN A 66 -9.90 21.91 -2.95
C ASN A 66 -8.47 21.35 -2.91
N ASP A 67 -8.35 20.04 -3.10
CA ASP A 67 -7.10 19.29 -2.98
C ASP A 67 -6.37 19.12 -4.32
N ASN A 68 -6.99 19.55 -5.43
CA ASN A 68 -6.51 19.35 -6.80
C ASN A 68 -6.21 17.88 -7.12
N THR A 69 -7.13 16.99 -6.73
CA THR A 69 -6.97 15.53 -6.87
C THR A 69 -7.99 14.88 -7.80
N GLU A 70 -8.80 15.66 -8.52
CA GLU A 70 -9.80 15.15 -9.48
C GLU A 70 -9.18 14.24 -10.55
N ARG A 71 -9.83 13.13 -10.88
CA ARG A 71 -9.33 12.17 -11.89
C ARG A 71 -10.42 11.93 -12.94
N PRO A 72 -10.05 11.69 -14.20
CA PRO A 72 -11.04 11.28 -15.19
C PRO A 72 -11.65 9.94 -14.81
N ALA A 73 -12.95 9.78 -15.08
CA ALA A 73 -13.66 8.51 -14.85
C ALA A 73 -13.04 7.37 -15.66
N ASP A 74 -12.69 7.65 -16.91
CA ASP A 74 -11.90 6.76 -17.75
C ASP A 74 -10.41 6.89 -17.43
N TRP A 75 -9.85 5.84 -16.84
CA TRP A 75 -8.44 5.79 -16.44
C TRP A 75 -7.47 5.89 -17.61
N THR A 76 -7.89 5.55 -18.83
CA THR A 76 -7.03 5.65 -20.02
C THR A 76 -6.74 7.10 -20.40
N LYS A 77 -7.62 8.03 -19.99
CA LYS A 77 -7.49 9.47 -20.23
C LYS A 77 -6.62 10.18 -19.19
N GLU A 78 -6.04 9.46 -18.22
CA GLU A 78 -5.13 10.04 -17.24
C GLU A 78 -3.85 10.56 -17.88
N LYS A 79 -3.48 11.79 -17.49
CA LYS A 79 -2.24 12.43 -17.90
C LYS A 79 -1.28 12.55 -16.73
N ASN A 80 0.01 12.61 -17.03
CA ASN A 80 1.03 12.87 -16.03
C ASN A 80 0.80 14.25 -15.41
N ARG A 81 0.68 14.32 -14.08
CA ARG A 81 0.54 15.56 -13.34
C ARG A 81 1.25 15.47 -12.00
N ARG A 82 1.74 16.62 -11.52
CA ARG A 82 2.51 16.77 -10.28
C ARG A 82 2.03 17.93 -9.40
N ASN A 83 0.85 18.45 -9.71
CA ASN A 83 0.24 19.61 -9.07
C ASN A 83 -0.81 19.23 -8.00
N ALA A 84 -1.01 17.93 -7.73
CA ALA A 84 -1.92 17.49 -6.68
C ALA A 84 -1.44 17.98 -5.31
N ARG A 85 -2.32 18.67 -4.59
CA ARG A 85 -2.04 19.26 -3.27
C ARG A 85 -2.36 18.27 -2.16
N GLY A 86 -3.48 17.58 -2.26
CA GLY A 86 -4.01 16.72 -1.20
C GLY A 86 -4.63 17.52 -0.05
N GLY A 87 -5.39 16.83 0.79
CA GLY A 87 -6.14 17.41 1.89
C GLY A 87 -5.28 18.07 2.98
N PRO A 88 -5.89 18.85 3.88
CA PRO A 88 -5.20 19.50 4.99
C PRO A 88 -4.94 18.53 6.17
N TYR A 89 -4.45 17.32 5.88
CA TYR A 89 -4.13 16.29 6.87
C TYR A 89 -2.94 15.44 6.46
N LEU A 90 -2.26 14.86 7.46
CA LEU A 90 -1.24 13.85 7.28
C LEU A 90 -1.90 12.46 7.34
N ALA A 91 -1.49 11.52 6.50
CA ALA A 91 -1.92 10.13 6.62
C ALA A 91 -0.76 9.19 6.93
N VAL A 92 -1.04 8.19 7.76
CA VAL A 92 -0.07 7.18 8.18
C VAL A 92 -0.72 5.83 8.04
N HIS A 93 0.00 4.91 7.41
CA HIS A 93 -0.34 3.51 7.46
C HIS A 93 0.60 2.85 8.48
N LEU A 94 0.04 2.45 9.62
CA LEU A 94 0.77 1.87 10.75
C LEU A 94 0.47 0.37 10.80
N ARG A 95 1.34 -0.46 10.23
CA ARG A 95 1.21 -1.91 10.28
C ARG A 95 1.83 -2.47 11.55
N ARG A 96 1.05 -3.17 12.39
CA ARG A 96 1.47 -3.69 13.70
C ARG A 96 1.46 -5.21 13.77
N ARG A 97 0.31 -5.88 13.80
CA ARG A 97 0.11 -7.28 14.27
C ARG A 97 1.24 -8.28 13.98
N ASP A 98 1.12 -9.07 12.91
CA ASP A 98 2.12 -10.04 12.43
C ASP A 98 3.47 -9.38 12.11
N PHE A 99 3.45 -8.10 11.73
CA PHE A 99 4.65 -7.34 11.41
C PHE A 99 5.59 -7.19 12.61
N ILE A 100 5.07 -6.93 13.82
CA ILE A 100 5.88 -6.90 15.04
C ILE A 100 6.51 -8.26 15.27
N VAL A 101 5.74 -9.35 15.17
CA VAL A 101 6.24 -10.70 15.43
C VAL A 101 7.40 -11.05 14.49
N ALA A 102 7.25 -10.75 13.20
CA ALA A 102 8.26 -11.03 12.19
C ALA A 102 9.46 -10.05 12.20
N HIS A 103 9.26 -8.81 12.65
CA HIS A 103 10.22 -7.72 12.46
C HIS A 103 10.47 -6.84 13.70
N LYS A 104 10.39 -7.41 14.92
CA LYS A 104 10.52 -6.71 16.22
C LYS A 104 11.61 -5.61 16.25
N ALA A 105 12.79 -5.88 15.69
CA ALA A 105 13.92 -4.95 15.72
C ALA A 105 13.78 -3.71 14.81
N SER A 106 12.90 -3.75 13.80
CA SER A 106 12.74 -2.68 12.81
C SER A 106 11.43 -1.89 12.93
N VAL A 107 10.52 -2.35 13.79
CA VAL A 107 9.26 -1.66 14.06
C VAL A 107 9.48 -0.68 15.21
N PRO A 108 9.26 0.64 15.01
CA PRO A 108 9.36 1.59 16.09
C PRO A 108 8.29 1.33 17.14
N THR A 109 8.60 1.69 18.39
CA THR A 109 7.61 1.74 19.48
C THR A 109 6.53 2.79 19.18
N ILE A 110 5.41 2.71 19.88
CA ILE A 110 4.30 3.67 19.75
C ILE A 110 4.79 5.09 20.08
N MET A 111 5.55 5.25 21.16
CA MET A 111 6.19 6.50 21.53
C MET A 111 7.13 7.05 20.43
N ASN A 112 8.02 6.21 19.87
CA ASN A 112 8.93 6.63 18.80
C ASN A 112 8.17 6.99 17.52
N THR A 113 7.08 6.30 17.24
CA THR A 113 6.18 6.63 16.13
C THR A 113 5.56 8.00 16.35
N ALA A 114 5.01 8.27 17.54
CA ALA A 114 4.45 9.56 17.90
C ALA A 114 5.47 10.70 17.70
N LEU A 115 6.70 10.56 18.21
CA LEU A 115 7.75 11.57 18.05
C LEU A 115 8.06 11.89 16.58
N GLN A 116 8.08 10.87 15.71
CA GLN A 116 8.28 11.07 14.28
C GLN A 116 7.09 11.80 13.62
N LEU A 117 5.87 11.48 14.06
CA LEU A 117 4.66 12.14 13.59
C LEU A 117 4.62 13.60 14.02
N GLN A 118 4.93 13.91 15.28
CA GLN A 118 4.99 15.30 15.78
C GLN A 118 5.94 16.16 14.94
N LYS A 119 7.17 15.67 14.68
CA LYS A 119 8.16 16.39 13.86
C LYS A 119 7.64 16.68 12.45
N ARG A 120 6.91 15.73 11.85
CA ARG A 120 6.39 15.88 10.49
C ARG A 120 5.15 16.77 10.45
N MET A 121 4.22 16.61 11.38
CA MET A 121 3.06 17.48 11.52
C MET A 121 3.47 18.95 11.69
N ALA A 122 4.44 19.22 12.57
CA ALA A 122 5.00 20.56 12.76
C ALA A 122 5.65 21.12 11.48
N LYS A 123 6.47 20.31 10.79
CA LYS A 123 7.10 20.70 9.52
C LYS A 123 6.08 21.02 8.42
N LEU A 124 4.95 20.32 8.41
CA LEU A 124 3.89 20.48 7.42
C LEU A 124 2.87 21.56 7.81
N GLY A 125 2.91 22.06 9.04
CA GLY A 125 1.90 22.97 9.58
C GLY A 125 0.50 22.35 9.64
N LEU A 126 0.41 21.03 9.88
CA LEU A 126 -0.84 20.29 9.90
C LEU A 126 -1.29 20.03 11.34
N THR A 127 -2.60 20.09 11.57
CA THR A 127 -3.21 19.81 12.88
C THR A 127 -4.00 18.51 12.90
N LEU A 128 -4.28 17.93 11.73
CA LEU A 128 -5.08 16.72 11.55
C LEU A 128 -4.22 15.55 11.06
N LEU A 129 -4.33 14.42 11.77
CA LEU A 129 -3.64 13.17 11.47
C LEU A 129 -4.68 12.06 11.24
N PHE A 130 -4.60 11.39 10.09
CA PHE A 130 -5.35 10.16 9.81
C PHE A 130 -4.44 8.93 9.94
N ILE A 131 -4.93 7.90 10.61
CA ILE A 131 -4.18 6.66 10.84
C ILE A 131 -4.99 5.48 10.29
N ALA A 132 -4.44 4.83 9.26
CA ALA A 132 -4.84 3.51 8.82
C ALA A 132 -3.99 2.48 9.56
N THR A 133 -4.59 1.61 10.37
CA THR A 133 -3.85 0.68 11.22
C THR A 133 -4.63 -0.59 11.46
N ASP A 134 -3.92 -1.70 11.55
CA ASP A 134 -4.43 -2.99 12.04
C ASP A 134 -4.18 -3.19 13.54
N ALA A 135 -3.59 -2.20 14.22
CA ALA A 135 -3.32 -2.23 15.65
C ALA A 135 -4.59 -2.45 16.48
N GLU A 136 -4.41 -2.99 17.68
CA GLU A 136 -5.51 -3.09 18.64
C GLU A 136 -5.96 -1.71 19.15
N GLN A 137 -7.16 -1.63 19.71
CA GLN A 137 -7.73 -0.37 20.18
C GLN A 137 -6.83 0.32 21.22
N TYR A 138 -6.25 -0.45 22.14
CA TYR A 138 -5.39 0.10 23.19
C TYR A 138 -4.12 0.75 22.63
N GLU A 139 -3.50 0.16 21.60
CA GLU A 139 -2.31 0.72 20.94
C GLU A 139 -2.63 2.05 20.23
N PHE A 140 -3.82 2.14 19.64
CA PHE A 140 -4.30 3.37 19.02
C PHE A 140 -4.57 4.46 20.06
N GLU A 141 -5.18 4.12 21.19
CA GLU A 141 -5.38 5.09 22.28
C GLU A 141 -4.06 5.51 22.93
N GLU A 142 -3.11 4.59 23.11
CA GLU A 142 -1.75 4.91 23.58
C GLU A 142 -1.06 5.90 22.63
N LEU A 143 -1.16 5.68 21.32
CA LEU A 143 -0.60 6.61 20.33
C LEU A 143 -1.23 8.01 20.43
N LYS A 144 -2.54 8.09 20.71
CA LYS A 144 -3.25 9.36 20.90
C LYS A 144 -2.76 10.11 22.15
N LEU A 145 -2.43 9.40 23.23
CA LEU A 145 -1.90 10.03 24.45
C LEU A 145 -0.59 10.79 24.19
N TYR A 146 0.22 10.33 23.24
CA TYR A 146 1.46 11.01 22.83
C TYR A 146 1.26 12.14 21.80
N LEU A 147 0.04 12.34 21.29
CA LEU A 147 -0.27 13.34 20.26
C LEU A 147 -1.41 14.29 20.67
N PRO A 148 -1.45 14.81 21.92
CA PRO A 148 -2.59 15.58 22.44
C PRO A 148 -2.84 16.89 21.69
N GLN A 149 -1.83 17.44 21.02
CA GLN A 149 -1.91 18.68 20.26
C GLN A 149 -2.53 18.52 18.86
N TYR A 150 -2.76 17.28 18.41
CA TYR A 150 -3.26 16.98 17.07
C TYR A 150 -4.62 16.27 17.12
N LYS A 151 -5.47 16.54 16.14
CA LYS A 151 -6.70 15.78 15.94
C LYS A 151 -6.35 14.47 15.23
N VAL A 152 -6.29 13.39 16.00
CA VAL A 152 -5.99 12.03 15.50
C VAL A 152 -7.28 11.29 15.17
N MET A 153 -7.42 10.88 13.91
CA MET A 153 -8.59 10.23 13.35
C MET A 153 -8.23 8.86 12.79
N LYS A 154 -9.17 7.92 12.85
CA LYS A 154 -9.16 6.67 12.10
C LYS A 154 -10.54 6.41 11.49
N TYR A 155 -10.59 5.64 10.42
CA TYR A 155 -11.86 5.19 9.90
C TYR A 155 -12.44 4.10 10.80
N VAL A 156 -13.70 4.24 11.19
CA VAL A 156 -14.45 3.22 11.92
C VAL A 156 -15.57 2.77 10.99
N PRO A 157 -15.53 1.53 10.47
CA PRO A 157 -16.51 1.06 9.51
C PRO A 157 -17.88 0.89 10.18
N SER A 158 -18.95 1.16 9.43
CA SER A 158 -20.31 0.82 9.85
C SER A 158 -20.60 -0.67 9.63
N ASP A 159 -21.62 -1.19 10.30
CA ASP A 159 -22.08 -2.57 10.11
C ASP A 159 -22.39 -2.88 8.64
N TYR A 160 -22.92 -1.89 7.91
CA TYR A 160 -23.15 -1.99 6.48
C TYR A 160 -21.86 -2.30 5.71
N VAL A 161 -20.78 -1.54 5.97
CA VAL A 161 -19.49 -1.71 5.29
C VAL A 161 -18.87 -3.04 5.63
N ILE A 162 -18.90 -3.44 6.91
CA ILE A 162 -18.39 -4.74 7.37
C ILE A 162 -19.15 -5.87 6.69
N ASN A 163 -20.49 -5.80 6.64
CA ASN A 163 -21.30 -6.88 6.08
C ASN A 163 -21.15 -7.00 4.56
N LYS A 164 -21.11 -5.87 3.84
CA LYS A 164 -21.07 -5.85 2.38
C LYS A 164 -19.67 -6.05 1.80
N PHE A 165 -18.68 -5.31 2.31
CA PHE A 165 -17.35 -5.26 1.70
C PHE A 165 -16.28 -6.03 2.47
N LYS A 166 -16.61 -6.49 3.69
CA LYS A 166 -15.69 -7.22 4.58
C LYS A 166 -14.42 -6.41 4.89
N ASP A 167 -13.45 -7.05 5.51
CA ASP A 167 -12.18 -6.41 5.89
C ASP A 167 -11.41 -5.85 4.69
N GLY A 168 -11.52 -6.49 3.53
CA GLY A 168 -10.89 -6.01 2.28
C GLY A 168 -11.43 -4.65 1.85
N GLY A 169 -12.73 -4.41 2.01
CA GLY A 169 -13.35 -3.11 1.74
C GLY A 169 -12.87 -2.02 2.69
N VAL A 170 -12.79 -2.33 3.98
CA VAL A 170 -12.27 -1.41 5.00
C VAL A 170 -10.83 -1.01 4.68
N ALA A 171 -9.98 -1.98 4.32
CA ALA A 171 -8.61 -1.72 3.92
C ALA A 171 -8.51 -0.85 2.65
N ILE A 172 -9.42 -1.03 1.69
CA ILE A 172 -9.49 -0.17 0.49
C ILE A 172 -9.89 1.25 0.86
N ILE A 173 -10.88 1.45 1.74
CA ILE A 173 -11.29 2.78 2.21
C ILE A 173 -10.12 3.49 2.88
N ASP A 174 -9.39 2.81 3.76
CA ASP A 174 -8.17 3.34 4.39
C ASP A 174 -7.12 3.73 3.36
N GLN A 175 -6.87 2.89 2.36
CA GLN A 175 -5.92 3.17 1.26
C GLN A 175 -6.36 4.39 0.45
N ILE A 176 -7.66 4.51 0.14
CA ILE A 176 -8.22 5.66 -0.57
C ILE A 176 -7.98 6.91 0.27
N ILE A 177 -8.42 6.96 1.53
CA ILE A 177 -8.23 8.13 2.41
C ILE A 177 -6.74 8.49 2.53
N CYS A 178 -5.84 7.51 2.68
CA CYS A 178 -4.40 7.78 2.74
C CYS A 178 -3.87 8.41 1.44
N SER A 179 -4.38 7.99 0.28
CA SER A 179 -3.91 8.47 -1.03
C SER A 179 -4.28 9.94 -1.33
N TYR A 180 -5.22 10.52 -0.58
CA TYR A 180 -5.65 11.93 -0.71
C TYR A 180 -5.04 12.86 0.34
N ALA A 181 -4.14 12.38 1.21
CA ALA A 181 -3.47 13.21 2.20
C ALA A 181 -2.56 14.28 1.57
N ARG A 182 -2.10 15.25 2.37
CA ARG A 182 -1.21 16.33 1.92
C ARG A 182 -0.01 15.76 1.16
N CYS A 183 0.25 16.26 -0.05
CA CYS A 183 1.47 15.94 -0.77
C CYS A 183 2.40 17.17 -0.80
N ILE A 184 3.71 16.94 -0.65
CA ILE A 184 4.76 17.97 -0.73
C ILE A 184 5.84 17.52 -1.72
N HIS A 185 6.17 18.35 -2.71
CA HIS A 185 7.26 18.11 -3.66
C HIS A 185 7.26 16.68 -4.25
N ASN A 186 6.13 16.24 -4.82
CA ASN A 186 5.93 14.89 -5.38
C ASN A 186 6.02 13.72 -4.40
N ARG A 187 6.11 13.96 -3.09
CA ARG A 187 5.91 12.95 -2.07
C ARG A 187 4.54 13.16 -1.46
N CYS A 188 3.61 12.27 -1.75
CA CYS A 188 2.43 12.24 -0.91
C CYS A 188 2.87 11.83 0.49
N THR A 189 2.44 12.56 1.51
CA THR A 189 2.84 12.27 2.89
C THR A 189 2.03 11.09 3.39
N ILE A 190 2.31 9.94 2.82
CA ILE A 190 2.02 8.67 3.43
C ILE A 190 3.30 8.29 4.16
N LEU A 191 3.27 8.34 5.48
CA LEU A 191 4.42 7.88 6.24
C LEU A 191 4.52 6.38 6.19
N GLN A 192 5.41 5.99 5.31
CA GLN A 192 5.85 4.65 5.06
C GLN A 192 6.85 4.11 6.02
N HIS A 193 7.56 4.94 6.76
CA HIS A 193 8.56 4.43 7.68
C HIS A 193 7.97 4.19 9.06
N VAL A 194 6.79 3.54 9.07
CA VAL A 194 6.62 2.20 9.62
C VAL A 194 6.09 1.33 8.45
N HIS A 195 6.98 0.64 7.75
CA HIS A 195 6.90 0.11 6.35
C HIS A 195 5.50 -0.12 5.64
N ILE A 196 5.30 0.46 4.42
CA ILE A 196 4.41 0.06 3.24
C ILE A 196 3.18 0.95 2.88
N ILE A 197 2.93 1.30 1.57
CA ILE A 197 2.60 2.63 0.88
C ILE A 197 3.61 3.09 -0.21
N ASP A 198 4.54 2.22 -0.60
CA ASP A 198 5.23 2.15 -1.91
C ASP A 198 6.02 0.83 -2.08
N SER A 199 6.06 -0.01 -1.05
CA SER A 199 6.92 -1.20 -1.00
C SER A 199 6.32 -2.50 -1.53
N PHE A 200 5.07 -2.53 -2.02
CA PHE A 200 4.56 -3.77 -2.66
C PHE A 200 5.42 -4.18 -3.87
N SER A 201 6.19 -3.23 -4.40
CA SER A 201 7.22 -3.48 -5.41
C SER A 201 8.62 -3.75 -4.86
N ARG A 202 9.21 -2.79 -4.14
CA ARG A 202 10.66 -2.83 -3.86
C ARG A 202 11.03 -3.81 -2.75
N TYR A 203 10.08 -4.17 -1.88
CA TYR A 203 10.36 -5.02 -0.72
C TYR A 203 10.36 -6.52 -1.08
N ASN A 204 9.44 -6.95 -1.95
CA ASN A 204 9.46 -8.30 -2.51
C ASN A 204 10.75 -8.56 -3.31
N GLU A 205 11.29 -7.54 -3.98
CA GLU A 205 12.52 -7.69 -4.78
C GLU A 205 13.75 -8.07 -3.93
N LYS A 206 13.92 -7.51 -2.73
CA LYS A 206 15.07 -7.83 -1.85
C LYS A 206 14.93 -9.21 -1.18
N ILE A 207 13.73 -9.58 -0.73
CA ILE A 207 13.49 -10.87 -0.08
C ILE A 207 13.48 -12.01 -1.11
N LEU A 208 12.90 -11.82 -2.30
CA LEU A 208 12.99 -12.80 -3.38
C LEU A 208 14.44 -12.96 -3.85
N LYS A 209 15.21 -11.89 -4.07
CA LYS A 209 16.64 -12.02 -4.44
C LYS A 209 17.41 -12.85 -3.42
N HIS A 210 17.14 -12.68 -2.13
CA HIS A 210 17.82 -13.45 -1.08
C HIS A 210 17.37 -14.92 -1.02
N LYS A 211 16.07 -15.21 -1.25
CA LYS A 211 15.54 -16.58 -1.33
C LYS A 211 15.98 -17.32 -2.60
N ILE A 212 16.05 -16.62 -3.74
CA ILE A 212 16.50 -17.16 -5.04
C ILE A 212 17.98 -17.54 -4.97
N VAL A 213 18.85 -16.68 -4.42
CA VAL A 213 20.27 -17.01 -4.21
C VAL A 213 20.45 -18.24 -3.30
N LYS A 214 19.55 -18.42 -2.32
CA LYS A 214 19.57 -19.58 -1.43
C LYS A 214 19.09 -20.86 -2.13
N GLN A 215 18.07 -20.76 -2.99
CA GLN A 215 17.58 -21.88 -3.79
C GLN A 215 18.55 -22.28 -4.91
N GLN A 216 19.21 -21.31 -5.58
CA GLN A 216 20.26 -21.59 -6.56
C GLN A 216 21.45 -22.32 -5.95
N ARG A 217 21.94 -21.89 -4.77
CA ARG A 217 23.01 -22.62 -4.05
C ARG A 217 22.60 -24.03 -3.61
N LEU A 218 21.34 -24.23 -3.25
CA LEU A 218 20.80 -25.56 -2.92
C LEU A 218 20.65 -26.46 -4.15
N HIS A 219 20.37 -25.88 -5.32
CA HIS A 219 20.31 -26.62 -6.57
C HIS A 219 21.72 -26.99 -7.07
N GLU A 220 22.67 -26.04 -7.06
CA GLU A 220 24.07 -26.26 -7.45
C GLU A 220 24.75 -27.33 -6.60
N SER A 221 24.53 -27.33 -5.28
CA SER A 221 25.05 -28.36 -4.36
C SER A 221 24.41 -29.75 -4.55
N ARG A 222 23.18 -29.81 -5.07
CA ARG A 222 22.52 -31.09 -5.42
C ARG A 222 23.02 -31.62 -6.76
N THR A 223 23.22 -30.78 -7.78
CA THR A 223 23.82 -31.19 -9.05
C THR A 223 25.29 -31.60 -8.90
N ALA A 224 26.06 -30.97 -8.01
CA ALA A 224 27.45 -31.36 -7.74
C ALA A 224 27.58 -32.76 -7.10
N ARG A 225 26.56 -33.24 -6.36
CA ARG A 225 26.53 -34.60 -5.79
C ARG A 225 26.12 -35.69 -6.79
N VAL A 226 25.47 -35.32 -7.89
CA VAL A 226 24.99 -36.28 -8.91
C VAL A 226 26.06 -36.57 -9.97
N LEU A 227 27.08 -35.73 -10.09
CA LEU A 227 28.17 -35.86 -11.06
C LEU A 227 29.42 -36.61 -10.53
N THR A 228 29.37 -37.14 -9.30
CA THR A 228 30.49 -37.88 -8.66
C THR A 228 30.20 -39.37 -8.47
N HIS A 229 29.36 -39.97 -9.31
CA HIS A 229 29.17 -41.42 -9.39
C HIS A 229 29.24 -41.91 -10.83
#